data_AF-A0A9P7BLZ8-F1
#
_entry.id   AF-A0A9P7BLZ8-F1
#
_cell.length_a   1.000
_cell.length_b   1.000
_cell.length_c   1.000
_cell.angle_alpha   90.00
_cell.angle_beta   90.00
_cell.angle_gamma   90.00
#
_symmetry.space_group_name_H-M   'P 1'
#
loop_
_entity.id
_entity.type
_entity.pdbx_description
1 polymer ?
#
loop_
_entity_poly.entity_id
_entity_poly.type
_entity_poly.pdbx_seq_one_letter_code
_entity_poly.pdbx_strand_id
1 'polypeptide(L)'
;MKSFLILCFILLNIFQYTFAYCIYNTSKFVSLSAFQFPDNSGANEFGRFSRHELAPGDKACCPYTTYDCLKTGNKDDPVKLLMYFDFHRIKYKPFTITVPGGGWINISGDDGNTNYEVFFANGNRYEPEFYVYP
;
A
#
# COMPACT_ATOMS: atom_id res chain seq x y z
N MET A 1 -16.03 -29.31 -15.46
CA MET A 1 -16.38 -28.11 -14.64
C MET A 1 -15.57 -27.98 -13.36
N LYS A 2 -15.42 -29.02 -12.51
CA LYS A 2 -14.66 -28.93 -11.24
C LYS A 2 -13.17 -28.55 -11.41
N SER A 3 -12.47 -29.09 -12.42
CA SER A 3 -11.05 -28.77 -12.66
C SER A 3 -10.80 -27.32 -13.09
N PHE A 4 -11.77 -26.67 -13.74
CA PHE A 4 -11.67 -25.27 -14.15
C PHE A 4 -11.82 -24.32 -12.95
N LEU A 5 -12.72 -24.66 -12.01
CA LEU A 5 -12.88 -23.95 -10.73
C LEU A 5 -11.63 -24.05 -9.84
N ILE A 6 -11.00 -25.22 -9.79
CA ILE A 6 -9.75 -25.42 -9.04
C ILE A 6 -8.60 -24.60 -9.67
N LEU A 7 -8.50 -24.59 -11.00
CA LEU A 7 -7.51 -23.78 -11.72
C LEU A 7 -7.71 -22.29 -11.47
N CYS A 8 -8.96 -21.79 -11.52
CA CYS A 8 -9.28 -20.40 -11.17
C CYS A 8 -8.90 -20.05 -9.72
N PHE A 9 -9.16 -20.95 -8.76
CA PHE A 9 -8.77 -20.72 -7.36
C PHE A 9 -7.24 -20.67 -7.17
N ILE A 10 -6.49 -21.53 -7.86
CA ILE A 10 -5.03 -21.52 -7.82
C ILE A 10 -4.50 -20.22 -8.45
N LEU A 11 -5.03 -19.81 -9.60
CA LEU A 11 -4.64 -18.56 -10.27
C LEU A 11 -4.95 -17.32 -9.42
N LEU A 12 -6.11 -17.27 -8.76
CA LEU A 12 -6.48 -16.19 -7.83
C LEU A 12 -5.54 -16.08 -6.63
N ASN A 13 -5.08 -17.22 -6.08
CA ASN A 13 -4.10 -17.21 -4.99
C ASN A 13 -2.73 -16.70 -5.47
N ILE A 14 -2.28 -17.08 -6.67
CA ILE A 14 -0.99 -16.64 -7.22
C ILE A 14 -0.95 -15.11 -7.39
N PHE A 15 -2.07 -14.47 -7.78
CA PHE A 15 -2.14 -13.02 -7.96
C PHE A 15 -1.96 -12.21 -6.67
N GLN A 16 -2.25 -12.77 -5.49
CA GLN A 16 -1.98 -12.05 -4.23
C GLN A 16 -0.50 -12.12 -3.82
N TYR A 17 0.24 -13.11 -4.31
CA TYR A 17 1.67 -13.27 -4.01
C TYR A 17 2.62 -12.51 -4.92
N THR A 18 2.11 -11.81 -5.95
CA THR A 18 2.94 -11.03 -6.88
C THR A 18 3.30 -9.64 -6.36
N PHE A 19 2.63 -9.16 -5.32
CA PHE A 19 2.79 -7.79 -4.82
C PHE A 19 3.63 -7.70 -3.55
N ALA A 20 4.62 -6.82 -3.57
CA ALA A 20 5.45 -6.44 -2.44
C ALA A 20 4.73 -5.54 -1.44
N TYR A 21 3.67 -4.83 -1.84
CA TYR A 21 2.65 -4.28 -0.95
C TYR A 21 1.52 -3.67 -1.79
N CYS A 22 0.36 -3.43 -1.18
CA CYS A 22 -0.74 -2.70 -1.79
C CYS A 22 -1.30 -1.62 -0.85
N ILE A 23 -1.77 -0.53 -1.45
CA ILE A 23 -2.47 0.57 -0.81
C ILE A 23 -3.89 0.57 -1.37
N TYR A 24 -4.87 0.43 -0.49
CA TYR A 24 -6.30 0.50 -0.82
C TYR A 24 -6.87 1.79 -0.26
N ASN A 25 -7.44 2.62 -1.14
CA ASN A 25 -8.21 3.79 -0.71
C ASN A 25 -9.69 3.42 -0.72
N THR A 26 -10.23 3.03 0.43
CA THR A 26 -11.66 2.76 0.61
C THR A 26 -12.39 3.94 1.24
N SER A 27 -11.76 5.10 1.34
CA SER A 27 -12.42 6.33 1.79
C SER A 27 -13.53 6.75 0.81
N LYS A 28 -14.45 7.60 1.28
CA LYS A 28 -15.60 8.05 0.47
C LYS A 28 -15.29 9.26 -0.43
N PHE A 29 -14.41 10.15 0.02
CA PHE A 29 -14.26 11.48 -0.58
C PHE A 29 -12.82 11.94 -0.77
N VAL A 30 -11.85 11.19 -0.25
CA VAL A 30 -10.48 11.67 -0.11
C VAL A 30 -9.59 10.96 -1.11
N SER A 31 -8.85 11.71 -1.92
CA SER A 31 -7.77 11.16 -2.73
C SER A 31 -6.50 11.07 -1.91
N LEU A 32 -5.66 10.08 -2.20
CA LEU A 32 -4.43 9.84 -1.47
C LEU A 32 -3.23 9.89 -2.41
N SER A 33 -2.19 10.59 -2.00
CA SER A 33 -0.87 10.45 -2.62
C SER A 33 0.08 9.69 -1.68
N ALA A 34 0.87 8.78 -2.24
CA ALA A 34 1.76 7.88 -1.51
C ALA A 34 3.13 7.73 -2.18
N PHE A 35 4.20 7.78 -1.40
CA PHE A 35 5.59 7.72 -1.87
C PHE A 35 6.41 6.81 -0.97
N GLN A 36 7.22 5.95 -1.56
CA GLN A 36 8.12 5.07 -0.80
C GLN A 36 9.40 5.81 -0.35
N PHE A 37 9.78 5.63 0.92
CA PHE A 37 11.08 6.07 1.44
C PHE A 37 12.23 5.20 0.87
N PRO A 38 13.47 5.73 0.80
CA PRO A 38 14.56 5.04 0.12
C PRO A 38 15.09 3.83 0.89
N ASP A 39 14.89 3.76 2.20
CA ASP A 39 15.55 2.83 3.11
C ASP A 39 15.43 1.35 2.68
N ASN A 40 14.25 0.94 2.19
CA ASN A 40 13.99 -0.41 1.70
C ASN A 40 13.54 -0.46 0.23
N SER A 41 13.92 0.57 -0.54
CA SER A 41 13.71 0.61 -1.99
C SER A 41 14.96 0.10 -2.71
N GLY A 42 14.78 -0.69 -3.77
CA GLY A 42 15.86 -1.01 -4.71
C GLY A 42 16.15 0.12 -5.70
N ALA A 43 15.20 1.03 -5.90
CA ALA A 43 15.28 2.15 -6.82
C ALA A 43 15.93 3.40 -6.22
N ASN A 44 16.43 4.25 -7.12
CA ASN A 44 16.76 5.65 -6.85
C ASN A 44 15.49 6.50 -6.68
N GLU A 45 15.65 7.81 -6.44
CA GLU A 45 14.52 8.71 -6.17
C GLU A 45 13.41 8.67 -7.23
N PHE A 46 13.77 8.54 -8.52
CA PHE A 46 12.84 8.59 -9.65
C PHE A 46 12.18 7.24 -10.00
N GLY A 47 12.78 6.12 -9.56
CA GLY A 47 12.24 4.77 -9.79
C GLY A 47 11.39 4.24 -8.64
N ARG A 48 11.38 4.92 -7.49
CA ARG A 48 10.62 4.50 -6.32
C ARG A 48 9.13 4.53 -6.58
N PHE A 49 8.43 3.64 -5.89
CA PHE A 49 6.97 3.67 -5.88
C PHE A 49 6.48 5.06 -5.51
N SER A 50 5.69 5.63 -6.41
CA SER A 50 4.98 6.86 -6.22
C SER A 50 3.60 6.72 -6.85
N ARG A 51 2.58 7.13 -6.10
CA ARG A 51 1.23 7.23 -6.60
C ARG A 51 0.69 8.59 -6.21
N HIS A 52 0.18 9.30 -7.20
CA HIS A 52 -0.50 10.56 -7.02
C HIS A 52 -2.00 10.36 -7.17
N GLU A 53 -2.79 11.08 -6.38
CA GLU A 53 -4.24 11.19 -6.54
C GLU A 53 -4.95 9.82 -6.66
N LEU A 54 -4.60 8.86 -5.80
CA LEU A 54 -5.30 7.58 -5.70
C LEU A 54 -6.74 7.86 -5.24
N ALA A 55 -7.71 7.70 -6.14
CA ALA A 55 -9.09 8.10 -5.91
C ALA A 55 -9.80 7.20 -4.87
N PRO A 56 -10.89 7.67 -4.25
CA PRO A 56 -11.83 6.84 -3.53
C PRO A 56 -12.24 5.58 -4.30
N GLY A 57 -12.08 4.41 -3.69
CA GLY A 57 -12.36 3.09 -4.29
C GLY A 57 -11.18 2.47 -5.06
N ASP A 58 -10.12 3.21 -5.33
CA ASP A 58 -8.97 2.70 -6.07
C ASP A 58 -7.93 2.00 -5.18
N LYS A 59 -7.03 1.28 -5.83
CA LYS A 59 -5.84 0.70 -5.22
C LYS A 59 -4.59 0.90 -6.06
N ALA A 60 -3.45 0.93 -5.40
CA ALA A 60 -2.14 0.90 -6.04
C ALA A 60 -1.28 -0.18 -5.38
N CYS A 61 -0.66 -1.03 -6.19
CA CYS A 61 0.19 -2.12 -5.71
C CYS A 61 1.58 -2.01 -6.32
N CYS A 62 2.59 -2.32 -5.52
CA CYS A 62 3.98 -2.40 -5.96
C CYS A 62 4.35 -3.89 -6.09
N PRO A 63 4.70 -4.41 -7.28
CA PRO A 63 5.02 -5.82 -7.45
C PRO A 63 6.44 -6.20 -7.01
N TYR A 64 6.64 -7.41 -6.48
CA TYR A 64 8.00 -7.92 -6.15
C TYR A 64 8.89 -8.05 -7.39
N THR A 65 8.29 -8.16 -8.58
CA THR A 65 9.01 -8.28 -9.84
C THR A 65 9.72 -6.99 -10.25
N THR A 66 9.38 -5.87 -9.61
CA THR A 66 10.14 -4.62 -9.69
C THR A 66 11.08 -4.56 -8.49
N TYR A 67 12.39 -4.54 -8.77
CA TYR A 67 13.45 -4.41 -7.75
C TYR A 67 13.21 -3.22 -6.80
N ASP A 68 12.45 -2.23 -7.28
CA ASP A 68 12.20 -0.95 -6.66
C ASP A 68 11.28 -1.00 -5.44
N CYS A 69 10.43 -2.03 -5.34
CA CYS A 69 9.39 -2.09 -4.31
C CYS A 69 9.87 -2.60 -2.95
N LEU A 70 10.81 -3.55 -2.92
CA LEU A 70 11.32 -4.15 -1.70
C LEU A 70 12.70 -4.75 -1.95
N LYS A 71 13.75 -4.00 -1.61
CA LYS A 71 15.14 -4.37 -1.93
C LYS A 71 15.55 -5.70 -1.31
N THR A 72 15.11 -5.96 -0.09
CA THR A 72 15.50 -7.17 0.66
C THR A 72 14.82 -8.44 0.13
N GLY A 73 13.68 -8.30 -0.55
CA GLY A 73 12.83 -9.42 -0.95
C GLY A 73 12.16 -10.17 0.20
N ASN A 74 12.42 -9.78 1.46
CA ASN A 74 11.85 -10.43 2.64
C ASN A 74 10.46 -9.89 2.96
N LYS A 75 9.47 -10.78 3.00
CA LYS A 75 8.06 -10.40 3.10
C LYS A 75 7.64 -9.78 4.43
N ASP A 76 8.44 -9.97 5.46
CA ASP A 76 8.12 -9.41 6.77
C ASP A 76 8.84 -8.09 7.03
N ASP A 77 9.73 -7.66 6.11
CA ASP A 77 10.46 -6.40 6.28
C ASP A 77 9.52 -5.19 6.07
N PRO A 78 9.66 -4.15 6.89
CA PRO A 78 8.83 -2.96 6.75
C PRO A 78 9.23 -2.15 5.51
N VAL A 79 8.21 -1.65 4.82
CA VAL A 79 8.30 -0.60 3.81
C VAL A 79 7.68 0.66 4.39
N LYS A 80 8.45 1.75 4.44
CA LYS A 80 7.98 3.04 4.92
C LYS A 80 7.43 3.88 3.76
N LEU A 81 6.21 4.38 3.94
CA LEU A 81 5.51 5.23 2.99
C LEU A 81 5.30 6.62 3.57
N LEU A 82 5.56 7.67 2.79
CA LEU A 82 5.05 9.02 3.01
C LEU A 82 3.69 9.14 2.34
N MET A 83 2.70 9.63 3.06
CA MET A 83 1.35 9.79 2.57
C MET A 83 0.77 11.15 2.93
N TYR A 84 -0.10 11.66 2.08
CA TYR A 84 -0.93 12.81 2.37
C TYR A 84 -2.26 12.72 1.62
N PHE A 85 -3.26 13.37 2.19
CA PHE A 85 -4.58 13.46 1.59
C PHE A 85 -4.71 14.69 0.73
N ASP A 86 -5.37 14.50 -0.40
CA ASP A 86 -5.79 15.53 -1.31
C ASP A 86 -7.34 15.60 -1.26
N PHE A 87 -7.88 16.63 -0.60
CA PHE A 87 -9.31 16.91 -0.55
C PHE A 87 -9.59 18.27 -1.18
N HIS A 88 -10.30 18.30 -2.30
CA HIS A 88 -10.62 19.56 -2.99
C HIS A 88 -9.41 20.52 -3.17
N ARG A 89 -8.21 19.98 -3.42
CA ARG A 89 -6.92 20.70 -3.54
C ARG A 89 -6.33 21.27 -2.24
N ILE A 90 -6.91 20.95 -1.08
CA ILE A 90 -6.30 21.17 0.23
C ILE A 90 -5.50 19.92 0.59
N LYS A 91 -4.19 20.11 0.78
CA LYS A 91 -3.28 19.06 1.24
C LYS A 91 -3.28 19.01 2.76
N TYR A 92 -3.67 17.88 3.34
CA TYR A 92 -3.56 17.66 4.78
C TYR A 92 -2.10 17.39 5.17
N LYS A 93 -1.82 17.48 6.47
CA LYS A 93 -0.48 17.20 7.01
C LYS A 93 0.00 15.83 6.54
N PRO A 94 1.20 15.74 5.96
CA PRO A 94 1.75 14.46 5.57
C PRO A 94 2.04 13.62 6.80
N PHE A 95 1.96 12.31 6.62
CA PHE A 95 2.27 11.33 7.64
C PHE A 95 3.05 10.17 7.03
N THR A 96 3.75 9.42 7.86
CA THR A 96 4.40 8.18 7.46
C THR A 96 3.76 6.99 8.12
N ILE A 97 3.72 5.87 7.40
CA ILE A 97 3.29 4.59 7.95
C ILE A 97 4.20 3.48 7.40
N THR A 98 4.36 2.40 8.17
CA THR A 98 5.01 1.17 7.68
C THR A 98 4.00 0.12 7.24
N VAL A 99 4.32 -0.61 6.17
CA VAL A 99 3.58 -1.77 5.66
C VAL A 99 4.55 -2.94 5.48
N PRO A 100 4.24 -4.17 5.90
CA PRO A 100 5.14 -5.30 5.70
C PRO A 100 5.22 -5.68 4.22
N GLY A 101 6.36 -6.21 3.78
CA GLY A 101 6.59 -6.69 2.42
C GLY A 101 5.60 -7.78 1.96
N GLY A 102 4.54 -7.44 1.28
CA GLY A 102 3.49 -8.36 0.80
C GLY A 102 2.22 -8.23 1.61
N GLY A 103 2.27 -7.38 2.63
CA GLY A 103 1.10 -6.85 3.27
C GLY A 103 0.39 -5.79 2.45
N TRP A 104 -0.57 -5.16 3.10
CA TRP A 104 -1.37 -4.12 2.50
C TRP A 104 -1.90 -3.19 3.56
N ILE A 105 -2.23 -1.97 3.14
CA ILE A 105 -2.88 -0.96 3.97
C ILE A 105 -4.26 -0.63 3.39
N ASN A 106 -5.25 -0.60 4.27
CA ASN A 106 -6.56 -0.01 4.03
C ASN A 106 -6.59 1.39 4.59
N ILE A 107 -6.99 2.36 3.77
CA ILE A 107 -7.24 3.72 4.19
C ILE A 107 -8.72 4.00 3.97
N SER A 108 -9.45 4.19 5.05
CA SER A 108 -10.90 4.33 5.07
C SER A 108 -11.33 5.57 5.85
N GLY A 109 -12.62 5.88 5.83
CA GLY A 109 -13.18 7.04 6.55
C GLY A 109 -13.72 8.12 5.62
N ASP A 110 -13.94 9.29 6.20
CA ASP A 110 -14.56 10.46 5.58
C ASP A 110 -13.82 11.77 5.94
N ASP A 111 -14.40 12.90 5.57
CA ASP A 111 -13.82 14.23 5.82
C ASP A 111 -13.61 14.45 7.33
N GLY A 112 -12.33 14.53 7.74
CA GLY A 112 -11.92 14.77 9.11
C GLY A 112 -11.63 13.52 9.96
N ASN A 113 -12.04 12.32 9.53
CA ASN A 113 -11.82 11.06 10.28
C ASN A 113 -11.30 9.94 9.38
N THR A 114 -10.02 10.00 9.03
CA THR A 114 -9.38 8.89 8.31
C THR A 114 -8.87 7.81 9.26
N ASN A 115 -9.17 6.56 8.93
CA ASN A 115 -8.69 5.37 9.61
C ASN A 115 -7.68 4.63 8.74
N TYR A 116 -6.69 4.01 9.39
CA TYR A 116 -5.67 3.19 8.75
C TYR A 116 -5.64 1.83 9.40
N GLU A 117 -5.65 0.80 8.56
CA GLU A 117 -5.49 -0.56 9.01
C GLU A 117 -4.44 -1.23 8.13
N VAL A 118 -3.42 -1.80 8.74
CA VAL A 118 -2.33 -2.45 8.05
C VAL A 118 -2.36 -3.94 8.36
N PHE A 119 -2.09 -4.74 7.35
CA PHE A 119 -2.20 -6.18 7.42
C PHE A 119 -1.01 -6.85 6.76
N PHE A 120 -0.65 -8.02 7.27
CA PHE A 120 0.21 -8.96 6.58
C PHE A 120 -0.51 -9.59 5.37
N ALA A 121 0.25 -10.29 4.52
CA ALA A 121 -0.29 -11.01 3.35
C ALA A 121 -1.39 -12.02 3.72
N ASN A 122 -1.29 -12.64 4.91
CA ASN A 122 -2.24 -13.62 5.40
C ASN A 122 -3.52 -12.99 6.02
N GLY A 123 -3.62 -11.65 6.04
CA GLY A 123 -4.77 -10.93 6.59
C GLY A 123 -4.70 -10.67 8.10
N ASN A 124 -3.66 -11.14 8.80
CA ASN A 124 -3.45 -10.76 10.20
C ASN A 124 -3.11 -9.28 10.31
N ARG A 125 -3.57 -8.64 11.39
CA ARG A 125 -3.27 -7.24 11.66
C ARG A 125 -1.78 -7.03 11.90
N TYR A 126 -1.25 -5.96 11.32
CA TYR A 126 0.10 -5.46 11.55
C TYR A 126 0.00 -4.14 12.31
N GLU A 127 0.82 -3.97 13.35
CA GLU A 127 0.90 -2.71 14.09
C GLU A 127 1.97 -1.81 13.46
N PRO A 128 1.59 -0.74 12.75
CA PRO A 128 2.54 0.04 11.99
C PRO A 128 3.22 1.11 12.83
N GLU A 129 4.45 1.44 12.45
CA GLU A 129 5.08 2.69 12.89
C GLU A 129 4.40 3.85 12.18
N PHE A 130 3.79 4.75 12.94
CA PHE A 130 3.02 5.88 12.44
C PHE A 130 3.59 7.19 12.97
N TYR A 131 3.72 8.19 12.10
CA TYR A 131 4.21 9.53 12.47
C TYR A 131 3.54 10.60 11.62
N VAL A 132 3.04 11.67 12.24
CA VAL A 132 2.45 12.83 11.55
C VAL A 132 3.44 13.98 11.60
N TYR A 133 3.76 14.56 10.45
CA TYR A 133 4.62 15.74 10.41
C TYR A 133 3.86 16.97 10.95
N PRO A 134 4.56 17.86 11.69
CA PRO A 134 3.96 19.06 12.26
C PRO A 134 3.42 20.03 11.20
#